data_AF-A0A1A8ZHI9-F1
#
_entry.id   AF-A0A1A8ZHI9-F1
#
_cell.length_a   1.000
_cell.length_b   1.000
_cell.length_c   1.000
_cell.angle_alpha   90.00
_cell.angle_beta   90.00
_cell.angle_gamma   90.00
#
_symmetry.space_group_name_H-M   'P 1'
#
loop_
_entity.id
_entity.type
_entity.pdbx_description
1 polymer ?
#
loop_
_entity_poly.entity_id
_entity_poly.type
_entity_poly.pdbx_seq_one_letter_code
_entity_poly.pdbx_strand_id
1 'polypeptide(L)'
;MTGTTGGPLVGDTTPRRAIHVRAHRWLVIVGAVLTGVALLLLSLLPDVPAEVGAVTAWVERGHSLLSWSDELLFFAVICWGAGARGLVGAREAGPSVRISVGGTALAVALVALVVVLLAVGRLVYPVFGIHLSAEVVALVVSATFGALHLALLGFAVAAVALGWSTRAGLTGRAVGIIAAAAFVLGSFPWLTPHWWNSAVAVLVAGWATFLALAGD
;
A
#
# COMPACT_ATOMS: atom_id res chain seq x y z
N MET A 1 -57.45 -13.53 28.35
CA MET A 1 -56.20 -14.31 28.26
C MET A 1 -55.61 -14.07 26.87
N THR A 2 -55.04 -12.90 26.57
CA THR A 2 -53.62 -12.51 26.73
C THR A 2 -52.62 -13.55 26.23
N GLY A 3 -52.12 -13.35 25.03
CA GLY A 3 -50.95 -14.04 24.46
C GLY A 3 -50.26 -13.10 23.47
N THR A 4 -49.31 -12.32 23.98
CA THR A 4 -48.53 -11.28 23.30
C THR A 4 -47.61 -11.86 22.23
N THR A 5 -47.79 -11.42 20.98
CA THR A 5 -46.84 -11.61 19.88
C THR A 5 -45.68 -10.63 20.01
N GLY A 6 -44.61 -11.06 20.68
CA GLY A 6 -43.32 -10.39 20.63
C GLY A 6 -42.70 -10.55 19.25
N GLY A 7 -43.01 -9.62 18.34
CA GLY A 7 -42.30 -9.50 17.07
C GLY A 7 -40.84 -9.12 17.31
N PRO A 8 -39.88 -9.67 16.53
CA PRO A 8 -38.48 -9.32 16.67
C PRO A 8 -38.31 -7.82 16.43
N LEU A 9 -37.69 -7.16 17.42
CA LEU A 9 -37.23 -5.78 17.30
C LEU A 9 -36.36 -5.71 16.04
N VAL A 10 -36.88 -5.02 15.01
CA VAL A 10 -36.10 -4.56 13.85
C VAL A 10 -35.09 -3.57 14.42
N GLY A 11 -33.98 -4.12 14.92
CA GLY A 11 -32.86 -3.34 15.42
C GLY A 11 -32.37 -2.48 14.27
N ASP A 12 -32.38 -1.18 14.49
CA ASP A 12 -31.91 -0.17 13.57
C ASP A 12 -30.41 -0.37 13.30
N THR A 13 -30.09 -1.25 12.34
CA THR A 13 -28.73 -1.69 11.98
C THR A 13 -28.03 -0.70 11.05
N THR A 14 -28.79 0.27 10.52
CA THR A 14 -28.33 1.27 9.57
C THR A 14 -27.26 2.23 10.14
N PRO A 15 -27.34 2.73 11.39
CA PRO A 15 -26.38 3.72 11.89
C PRO A 15 -25.03 3.07 12.20
N ARG A 16 -25.03 1.88 12.80
CA ARG A 16 -23.80 1.13 13.14
C ARG A 16 -23.01 0.79 11.89
N ARG A 17 -23.68 0.32 10.83
CA ARG A 17 -23.02 -0.02 9.58
C ARG A 17 -22.36 1.18 8.91
N ALA A 18 -23.04 2.33 8.88
CA ALA A 18 -22.48 3.55 8.32
C ALA A 18 -21.21 4.00 9.07
N ILE A 19 -21.19 3.89 10.40
CA ILE A 19 -20.01 4.17 11.23
C ILE A 19 -18.84 3.24 10.86
N HIS A 20 -19.10 1.93 10.73
CA HIS A 20 -18.07 0.97 10.35
C HIS A 20 -17.49 1.26 8.97
N VAL A 21 -18.31 1.55 7.95
CA VAL A 21 -17.81 1.87 6.60
C VAL A 21 -16.93 3.12 6.62
N ARG A 22 -17.33 4.18 7.34
CA ARG A 22 -16.52 5.39 7.51
C ARG A 22 -15.18 5.11 8.17
N ALA A 23 -15.15 4.30 9.23
CA ALA A 23 -13.91 3.91 9.90
C ALA A 23 -12.95 3.19 8.95
N HIS A 24 -13.43 2.22 8.17
CA HIS A 24 -12.60 1.51 7.20
C HIS A 24 -12.07 2.42 6.08
N ARG A 25 -12.83 3.44 5.64
CA ARG A 25 -12.32 4.45 4.71
C ARG A 25 -11.16 5.23 5.29
N TRP A 26 -11.31 5.71 6.52
CA TRP A 26 -10.24 6.43 7.19
C TRP A 26 -8.98 5.57 7.34
N LEU A 27 -9.14 4.28 7.65
CA LEU A 27 -8.03 3.34 7.67
C LEU A 27 -7.34 3.20 6.31
N VAL A 28 -8.09 3.14 5.20
CA VAL A 28 -7.48 3.15 3.85
C VAL A 28 -6.75 4.47 3.58
N ILE A 29 -7.36 5.61 3.89
CA ILE A 29 -6.76 6.93 3.63
C ILE A 29 -5.47 7.10 4.43
N VAL A 30 -5.50 6.82 5.74
CA VAL A 30 -4.32 6.90 6.61
C VAL A 30 -3.25 5.92 6.12
N GLY A 31 -3.62 4.66 5.85
CA GLY A 31 -2.68 3.67 5.32
C GLY A 31 -2.04 4.10 4.01
N ALA A 32 -2.83 4.63 3.08
CA ALA A 32 -2.36 5.14 1.79
C ALA A 32 -1.39 6.31 1.92
N VAL A 33 -1.71 7.29 2.77
CA VAL A 33 -0.85 8.45 3.02
C VAL A 33 0.47 8.00 3.65
N LEU A 34 0.41 7.12 4.65
CA LEU A 34 1.62 6.56 5.28
C LEU A 34 2.48 5.78 4.29
N THR A 35 1.87 4.96 3.41
CA THR A 35 2.61 4.30 2.32
C THR A 35 3.27 5.32 1.40
N GLY A 36 2.55 6.36 0.98
CA GLY A 36 3.11 7.40 0.12
C GLY A 36 4.29 8.12 0.78
N VAL A 37 4.18 8.48 2.05
CA VAL A 37 5.28 9.12 2.79
C VAL A 37 6.47 8.18 2.93
N ALA A 38 6.25 6.90 3.25
CA ALA A 38 7.33 5.93 3.37
C ALA A 38 8.07 5.73 2.02
N LEU A 39 7.32 5.57 0.93
CA LEU A 39 7.90 5.46 -0.42
C LEU A 39 8.62 6.75 -0.83
N LEU A 40 8.12 7.92 -0.43
CA LEU A 40 8.79 9.20 -0.66
C LEU A 40 10.13 9.24 0.06
N LEU A 41 10.20 8.83 1.34
CA LEU A 41 11.46 8.75 2.09
C LEU A 41 12.48 7.84 1.39
N LEU A 42 12.04 6.68 0.87
CA LEU A 42 12.89 5.80 0.07
C LEU A 42 13.37 6.47 -1.22
N SER A 43 12.52 7.23 -1.90
CA SER A 43 12.91 7.92 -3.15
C SER A 43 13.89 9.08 -2.94
N LEU A 44 13.99 9.60 -1.72
CA LEU A 44 14.94 10.66 -1.34
C LEU A 44 16.35 10.13 -1.06
N LEU A 45 16.52 8.80 -0.99
CA LEU A 45 17.85 8.19 -0.91
C LEU A 45 18.60 8.44 -2.23
N PRO A 46 19.94 8.66 -2.17
CA PRO A 46 20.75 8.75 -3.38
C PRO A 46 20.76 7.41 -4.11
N ASP A 47 21.23 7.40 -5.36
CA ASP A 47 21.38 6.17 -6.14
C ASP A 47 22.21 5.11 -5.40
N VAL A 48 21.77 3.86 -5.50
CA VAL A 48 22.48 2.73 -4.90
C VAL A 48 23.80 2.51 -5.65
N PRO A 49 24.95 2.46 -4.96
CA PRO A 49 26.22 2.18 -5.60
C PRO A 49 26.23 0.79 -6.26
N ALA A 50 26.87 0.68 -7.43
CA ALA A 50 27.07 -0.61 -8.10
C ALA A 50 28.10 -1.50 -7.38
N GLU A 51 29.01 -0.91 -6.62
CA GLU A 51 30.04 -1.62 -5.87
C GLU A 51 29.51 -2.12 -4.52
N VAL A 52 29.59 -3.43 -4.29
CA VAL A 52 29.10 -4.11 -3.07
C VAL A 52 29.67 -3.48 -1.79
N GLY A 53 30.97 -3.17 -1.78
CA GLY A 53 31.64 -2.57 -0.62
C GLY A 53 31.14 -1.17 -0.26
N ALA A 54 30.58 -0.44 -1.23
CA ALA A 54 30.05 0.91 -1.03
C ALA A 54 28.58 0.92 -0.56
N VAL A 55 27.85 -0.20 -0.70
CA VAL A 55 26.43 -0.29 -0.31
C VAL A 55 26.26 -0.15 1.20
N THR A 56 27.15 -0.70 2.01
CA THR A 56 27.09 -0.56 3.48
C THR A 56 27.14 0.91 3.91
N ALA A 57 28.07 1.69 3.33
CA ALA A 57 28.17 3.12 3.60
C ALA A 57 26.96 3.90 3.06
N TRP A 58 26.34 3.44 1.98
CA TRP A 58 25.08 4.00 1.47
C TRP A 58 23.93 3.80 2.46
N VAL A 59 23.78 2.59 3.02
CA VAL A 59 22.77 2.30 4.06
C VAL A 59 22.99 3.16 5.29
N GLU A 60 24.24 3.30 5.73
CA GLU A 60 24.59 4.11 6.91
C GLU A 60 24.22 5.59 6.71
N ARG A 61 24.56 6.18 5.55
CA ARG A 61 24.15 7.55 5.22
C ARG A 61 22.64 7.71 5.12
N GLY A 62 21.94 6.69 4.64
CA GLY A 62 20.49 6.66 4.48
C GLY A 62 19.70 6.24 5.73
N HIS A 63 20.37 5.92 6.84
CA HIS A 63 19.78 5.20 7.97
C HIS A 63 18.52 5.87 8.53
N SER A 64 18.51 7.20 8.66
CA SER A 64 17.34 7.92 9.17
C SER A 64 16.14 7.84 8.22
N LEU A 65 16.35 7.92 6.90
CA LEU A 65 15.26 7.81 5.93
C LEU A 65 14.71 6.39 5.87
N LEU A 66 15.60 5.40 5.90
CA LEU A 66 15.25 3.99 5.91
C LEU A 66 14.47 3.62 7.17
N SER A 67 14.91 4.05 8.35
CA SER A 67 14.23 3.76 9.63
C SER A 67 12.84 4.39 9.69
N TRP A 68 12.69 5.66 9.32
CA TRP A 68 11.35 6.28 9.27
C TRP A 68 10.46 5.63 8.22
N SER A 69 10.99 5.27 7.05
CA SER A 69 10.22 4.53 6.05
C SER A 69 9.73 3.19 6.61
N ASP A 70 10.57 2.47 7.35
CA ASP A 70 10.24 1.18 7.96
C ASP A 70 9.06 1.30 8.93
N GLU A 71 9.17 2.21 9.91
CA GLU A 71 8.12 2.44 10.90
C GLU A 71 6.79 2.83 10.25
N LEU A 72 6.83 3.74 9.27
CA LEU A 72 5.63 4.17 8.56
C LEU A 72 5.01 3.04 7.74
N LEU A 73 5.81 2.19 7.09
CA LEU A 73 5.30 1.03 6.33
C LEU A 73 4.57 0.03 7.23
N PHE A 74 5.04 -0.19 8.46
CA PHE A 74 4.37 -1.09 9.41
C PHE A 74 2.93 -0.63 9.66
N PHE A 75 2.74 0.63 10.07
CA PHE A 75 1.41 1.19 10.29
C PHE A 75 0.60 1.27 8.99
N ALA A 76 1.25 1.61 7.88
CA ALA A 76 0.59 1.73 6.59
C ALA A 76 -0.06 0.43 6.13
N VAL A 77 0.68 -0.69 6.18
CA VAL A 77 0.17 -2.00 5.75
C VAL A 77 -0.98 -2.46 6.65
N ILE A 78 -0.89 -2.25 7.96
CA ILE A 78 -1.96 -2.62 8.91
C ILE A 78 -3.22 -1.79 8.62
N CYS A 79 -3.09 -0.46 8.56
CA CYS A 79 -4.22 0.43 8.30
C CYS A 79 -4.85 0.17 6.93
N TRP A 80 -4.06 0.11 5.87
CA TRP A 80 -4.56 -0.11 4.52
C TRP A 80 -5.17 -1.52 4.39
N GLY A 81 -4.49 -2.56 4.88
CA GLY A 81 -4.99 -3.94 4.83
C GLY A 81 -6.33 -4.10 5.56
N ALA A 82 -6.43 -3.59 6.79
CA ALA A 82 -7.66 -3.62 7.57
C ALA A 82 -8.79 -2.82 6.91
N GLY A 83 -8.48 -1.60 6.46
CA GLY A 83 -9.42 -0.74 5.75
C GLY A 83 -9.94 -1.38 4.46
N ALA A 84 -9.05 -1.92 3.61
CA ALA A 84 -9.40 -2.56 2.36
C ALA A 84 -10.26 -3.81 2.60
N ARG A 85 -9.90 -4.66 3.56
CA ARG A 85 -10.69 -5.84 3.94
C ARG A 85 -12.10 -5.46 4.39
N GLY A 86 -12.23 -4.44 5.24
CA GLY A 86 -13.53 -3.97 5.71
C GLY A 86 -14.38 -3.34 4.61
N LEU A 87 -13.78 -2.57 3.71
CA LEU A 87 -14.50 -2.00 2.56
C LEU A 87 -14.98 -3.07 1.57
N VAL A 88 -14.18 -4.11 1.32
CA VAL A 88 -14.61 -5.24 0.47
C VAL A 88 -15.74 -6.01 1.14
N GLY A 89 -15.63 -6.30 2.45
CA GLY A 89 -16.65 -7.03 3.20
C GLY A 89 -17.97 -6.27 3.39
N ALA A 90 -17.94 -4.94 3.35
CA ALA A 90 -19.13 -4.10 3.50
C ALA A 90 -19.97 -3.97 2.22
N ARG A 91 -19.42 -4.32 1.05
CA ARG A 91 -20.13 -4.21 -0.24
C ARG A 91 -21.23 -5.26 -0.33
N GLU A 92 -22.46 -4.79 -0.55
CA GLU A 92 -23.63 -5.65 -0.81
C GLU A 92 -23.69 -6.19 -2.24
N ALA A 93 -22.82 -5.68 -3.11
CA ALA A 93 -22.77 -6.10 -4.50
C ALA A 93 -22.31 -7.57 -4.54
N GLY A 94 -23.04 -8.40 -5.27
CA GLY A 94 -22.68 -9.79 -5.53
C GLY A 94 -21.28 -9.96 -6.13
N PRO A 95 -20.78 -11.20 -6.26
CA PRO A 95 -19.41 -11.49 -6.66
C PRO A 95 -19.04 -10.77 -7.97
N SER A 96 -18.05 -9.88 -7.90
CA SER A 96 -17.54 -9.14 -9.05
C SER A 96 -16.09 -9.54 -9.31
N VAL A 97 -15.82 -10.10 -10.49
CA VAL A 97 -14.47 -10.50 -10.91
C VAL A 97 -13.47 -9.36 -10.77
N ARG A 98 -13.86 -8.13 -11.09
CA ARG A 98 -13.00 -6.95 -10.99
C ARG A 98 -12.61 -6.63 -9.55
N ILE A 99 -13.57 -6.74 -8.62
CA ILE A 99 -13.30 -6.54 -7.18
C ILE A 99 -12.37 -7.65 -6.67
N SER A 100 -12.59 -8.90 -7.08
CA SER A 100 -11.72 -10.02 -6.69
C SER A 100 -10.30 -9.85 -7.22
N VAL A 101 -10.14 -9.55 -8.52
CA VAL A 101 -8.82 -9.31 -9.14
C VAL A 101 -8.13 -8.12 -8.48
N GLY A 102 -8.82 -6.99 -8.31
CA GLY A 102 -8.25 -5.80 -7.70
C GLY A 102 -7.90 -5.98 -6.23
N GLY A 103 -8.75 -6.69 -5.47
CA GLY A 103 -8.49 -7.03 -4.07
C GLY A 103 -7.31 -7.98 -3.91
N THR A 104 -7.20 -9.01 -4.75
CA THR A 104 -6.04 -9.92 -4.77
C THR A 104 -4.76 -9.18 -5.15
N ALA A 105 -4.80 -8.33 -6.18
CA ALA A 105 -3.63 -7.54 -6.57
C ALA A 105 -3.19 -6.57 -5.49
N LEU A 106 -4.14 -5.92 -4.80
CA LEU A 106 -3.84 -5.08 -3.64
C LEU A 106 -3.24 -5.90 -2.49
N ALA A 107 -3.75 -7.10 -2.21
CA ALA A 107 -3.18 -7.97 -1.20
C ALA A 107 -1.75 -8.38 -1.54
N VAL A 108 -1.46 -8.72 -2.80
CA VAL A 108 -0.09 -8.99 -3.28
C VAL A 108 0.80 -7.77 -3.08
N ALA A 109 0.31 -6.57 -3.41
CA ALA A 109 1.07 -5.34 -3.22
C ALA A 109 1.40 -5.09 -1.74
N LEU A 110 0.43 -5.28 -0.84
CA LEU A 110 0.64 -5.14 0.60
C LEU A 110 1.60 -6.20 1.15
N VAL A 111 1.53 -7.44 0.68
CA VAL A 111 2.51 -8.48 1.04
C VAL A 111 3.91 -8.11 0.56
N ALA A 112 4.05 -7.58 -0.66
CA ALA A 112 5.33 -7.10 -1.15
C ALA A 112 5.86 -5.93 -0.31
N LEU A 113 5.00 -5.02 0.17
CA LEU A 113 5.38 -3.99 1.14
C LEU A 113 5.80 -4.55 2.51
N VAL A 114 5.22 -5.67 2.96
CA VAL A 114 5.74 -6.39 4.15
C VAL A 114 7.14 -6.94 3.90
N VAL A 115 7.44 -7.42 2.69
CA VAL A 115 8.81 -7.84 2.35
C VAL A 115 9.76 -6.65 2.36
N VAL A 116 9.34 -5.49 1.84
CA VAL A 116 10.10 -4.22 1.94
C VAL A 116 10.36 -3.86 3.40
N LEU A 117 9.32 -3.90 4.25
CA LEU A 117 9.44 -3.67 5.69
C LEU A 117 10.46 -4.61 6.34
N LEU A 118 10.38 -5.91 6.09
CA LEU A 118 11.35 -6.85 6.68
C LEU A 118 12.78 -6.61 6.19
N ALA A 119 12.94 -6.27 4.90
CA ALA A 119 14.25 -6.01 4.31
C ALA A 119 14.85 -4.70 4.84
N VAL A 120 14.10 -3.60 4.83
CA VAL A 120 14.54 -2.29 5.33
C VAL A 120 14.80 -2.35 6.83
N GLY A 121 13.87 -2.92 7.61
CA GLY A 121 14.06 -3.16 9.04
C GLY A 121 15.33 -3.95 9.33
N ARG A 122 15.67 -4.94 8.51
CA ARG A 122 16.92 -5.68 8.66
C ARG A 122 18.17 -4.84 8.33
N LEU A 123 18.09 -3.88 7.40
CA LEU A 123 19.19 -2.97 7.09
C LEU A 123 19.45 -1.98 8.23
N VAL A 124 18.41 -1.51 8.93
CA VAL A 124 18.54 -0.43 9.93
C VAL A 124 18.63 -0.92 11.37
N TYR A 125 18.04 -2.07 11.69
CA TYR A 125 18.00 -2.62 13.04
C TYR A 125 18.90 -3.85 13.17
N PRO A 126 19.93 -3.83 14.04
CA PRO A 126 20.76 -4.99 14.30
C PRO A 126 20.01 -6.02 15.17
N VAL A 127 19.17 -6.84 14.53
CA VAL A 127 18.45 -7.92 15.21
C VAL A 127 19.46 -8.89 15.84
N PHE A 128 19.36 -9.09 17.15
CA PHE A 128 20.32 -9.86 17.97
C PHE A 128 21.78 -9.35 17.94
N GLY A 129 22.02 -8.09 17.56
CA GLY A 129 23.39 -7.57 17.44
C GLY A 129 24.18 -8.16 16.27
N ILE A 130 23.52 -8.90 15.37
CA ILE A 130 24.17 -9.49 14.19
C ILE A 130 24.43 -8.38 13.18
N HIS A 131 25.67 -8.25 12.74
CA HIS A 131 26.07 -7.35 11.67
C HIS A 131 26.07 -8.11 10.34
N LEU A 132 25.55 -7.50 9.28
CA LEU A 132 25.51 -8.11 7.96
C LEU A 132 26.84 -7.91 7.22
N SER A 133 27.29 -8.92 6.47
CA SER A 133 28.40 -8.73 5.53
C SER A 133 27.96 -7.84 4.36
N ALA A 134 28.92 -7.25 3.64
CA ALA A 134 28.61 -6.35 2.52
C ALA A 134 27.79 -7.04 1.42
N GLU A 135 28.05 -8.31 1.15
CA GLU A 135 27.31 -9.13 0.18
C GLU A 135 25.86 -9.32 0.61
N VAL A 136 25.63 -9.58 1.89
CA VAL A 136 24.27 -9.74 2.44
C VAL A 136 23.54 -8.40 2.43
N VAL A 137 24.22 -7.30 2.76
CA VAL A 137 23.64 -5.95 2.64
C VAL A 137 23.21 -5.67 1.20
N ALA A 138 24.08 -5.93 0.21
CA ALA A 138 23.75 -5.75 -1.21
C ALA A 138 22.57 -6.63 -1.65
N LEU A 139 22.51 -7.88 -1.18
CA LEU A 139 21.39 -8.77 -1.44
C LEU A 139 20.08 -8.23 -0.85
N VAL A 140 20.09 -7.77 0.39
CA VAL A 140 18.90 -7.22 1.07
C VAL A 140 18.43 -5.92 0.41
N VAL A 141 19.35 -5.04 0.01
CA VAL A 141 19.01 -3.84 -0.77
C VAL A 141 18.39 -4.22 -2.11
N SER A 142 18.99 -5.15 -2.87
CA SER A 142 18.43 -5.65 -4.13
C SER A 142 17.03 -6.25 -3.94
N ALA A 143 16.83 -7.08 -2.90
CA ALA A 143 15.55 -7.66 -2.56
C ALA A 143 14.49 -6.59 -2.20
N THR A 144 14.91 -5.49 -1.53
CA THR A 144 14.03 -4.35 -1.23
C THR A 144 13.47 -3.75 -2.52
N PHE A 145 14.33 -3.46 -3.50
CA PHE A 145 13.90 -2.91 -4.79
C PHE A 145 13.09 -3.91 -5.61
N GLY A 146 13.42 -5.20 -5.57
CA GLY A 146 12.61 -6.26 -6.18
C GLY A 146 11.21 -6.38 -5.58
N ALA A 147 11.08 -6.22 -4.26
CA ALA A 147 9.79 -6.19 -3.58
C ALA A 147 9.00 -4.92 -3.90
N LEU A 148 9.66 -3.76 -3.99
CA LEU A 148 9.02 -2.52 -4.46
C LEU A 148 8.49 -2.64 -5.89
N HIS A 149 9.25 -3.25 -6.80
CA HIS A 149 8.80 -3.56 -8.16
C HIS A 149 7.49 -4.37 -8.13
N LEU A 150 7.46 -5.46 -7.37
CA LEU A 150 6.27 -6.29 -7.21
C LEU A 150 5.09 -5.52 -6.60
N ALA A 151 5.35 -4.69 -5.60
CA ALA A 151 4.33 -3.86 -4.96
C ALA A 151 3.67 -2.90 -5.96
N LEU A 152 4.46 -2.19 -6.76
CA LEU A 152 3.98 -1.24 -7.76
C LEU A 152 3.23 -1.93 -8.91
N LEU A 153 3.67 -3.11 -9.35
CA LEU A 153 2.90 -3.90 -10.32
C LEU A 153 1.55 -4.37 -9.74
N GLY A 154 1.52 -4.80 -8.47
CA GLY A 154 0.28 -5.14 -7.77
C GLY A 154 -0.65 -3.93 -7.68
N PHE A 155 -0.13 -2.75 -7.34
CA PHE A 155 -0.90 -1.50 -7.35
C PHE A 155 -1.41 -1.14 -8.75
N ALA A 156 -0.63 -1.37 -9.81
CA ALA A 156 -1.06 -1.10 -11.17
C ALA A 156 -2.30 -1.93 -11.56
N VAL A 157 -2.26 -3.23 -11.28
CA VAL A 157 -3.41 -4.13 -11.53
C VAL A 157 -4.60 -3.73 -10.66
N ALA A 158 -4.37 -3.41 -9.40
CA ALA A 158 -5.43 -2.94 -8.49
C ALA A 158 -6.05 -1.62 -8.97
N ALA A 159 -5.25 -0.69 -9.49
CA ALA A 159 -5.71 0.61 -9.98
C ALA A 159 -6.68 0.49 -11.16
N VAL A 160 -6.36 -0.36 -12.13
CA VAL A 160 -7.27 -0.67 -13.24
C VAL A 160 -8.51 -1.39 -12.73
N ALA A 161 -8.35 -2.50 -12.03
CA ALA A 161 -9.47 -3.36 -11.66
C ALA A 161 -10.47 -2.65 -10.74
N LEU A 162 -9.97 -1.96 -9.70
CA LEU A 162 -10.81 -1.25 -8.74
C LEU A 162 -11.34 0.07 -9.30
N GLY A 163 -10.59 0.77 -10.16
CA GLY A 163 -11.04 1.98 -10.86
C GLY A 163 -12.32 1.75 -11.66
N TRP A 164 -12.42 0.61 -12.36
CA TRP A 164 -13.62 0.18 -13.09
C TRP A 164 -14.79 -0.28 -12.21
N SER A 165 -14.54 -0.50 -10.92
CA SER A 165 -15.53 -0.93 -9.92
C SER A 165 -15.97 0.20 -8.99
N THR A 166 -15.50 1.44 -9.23
CA THR A 166 -15.95 2.64 -8.52
C THR A 166 -17.29 3.14 -9.05
N ARG A 167 -18.03 3.91 -8.25
CA ARG A 167 -19.26 4.57 -8.71
C ARG A 167 -18.97 5.87 -9.48
N ALA A 168 -17.73 6.35 -9.45
CA ALA A 168 -17.26 7.52 -10.20
C ALA A 168 -17.26 7.34 -11.73
N GLY A 169 -17.72 6.19 -12.26
CA GLY A 169 -17.97 5.99 -13.68
C GLY A 169 -16.70 6.18 -14.54
N LEU A 170 -16.78 7.03 -15.56
CA LEU A 170 -15.66 7.32 -16.46
C LEU A 170 -14.46 7.94 -15.74
N THR A 171 -14.71 8.80 -14.74
CA THR A 171 -13.64 9.43 -13.94
C THR A 171 -12.83 8.37 -13.19
N GLY A 172 -13.50 7.40 -12.57
CA GLY A 172 -12.83 6.31 -11.87
C GLY A 172 -11.97 5.44 -12.78
N ARG A 173 -12.42 5.20 -14.02
CA ARG A 173 -11.64 4.48 -15.04
C ARG A 173 -10.41 5.28 -15.47
N ALA A 174 -10.59 6.57 -15.78
CA ALA A 174 -9.50 7.44 -16.21
C ALA A 174 -8.41 7.54 -15.13
N VAL A 175 -8.80 7.81 -13.87
CA VAL A 175 -7.87 7.85 -12.74
C VAL A 175 -7.15 6.51 -12.55
N GLY A 176 -7.89 5.39 -12.66
CA GLY A 176 -7.31 4.05 -12.57
C GLY A 176 -6.28 3.75 -13.66
N ILE A 177 -6.55 4.12 -14.92
CA ILE A 177 -5.60 3.93 -16.05
C ILE A 177 -4.35 4.78 -15.85
N ILE A 178 -4.51 6.06 -15.50
CA ILE A 178 -3.39 6.99 -15.31
C ILE A 178 -2.50 6.52 -14.16
N ALA A 179 -3.10 6.14 -13.02
CA ALA A 179 -2.38 5.59 -11.88
C ALA A 179 -1.64 4.29 -12.26
N ALA A 180 -2.30 3.38 -12.99
CA ALA A 180 -1.68 2.14 -13.42
C ALA A 180 -0.48 2.37 -14.34
N ALA A 181 -0.58 3.29 -15.30
CA ALA A 181 0.55 3.64 -16.17
C ALA A 181 1.73 4.20 -15.35
N ALA A 182 1.45 5.10 -14.41
CA ALA A 182 2.47 5.65 -13.52
C ALA A 182 3.12 4.55 -12.64
N PHE A 183 2.34 3.62 -12.10
CA PHE A 183 2.85 2.52 -11.27
C PHE A 183 3.67 1.51 -12.07
N VAL A 184 3.29 1.21 -13.32
CA VAL A 184 4.10 0.36 -14.21
C VAL A 184 5.45 1.02 -14.50
N LEU A 185 5.46 2.30 -14.87
CA LEU A 185 6.71 3.03 -15.12
C LEU A 185 7.55 3.14 -13.84
N GLY A 186 6.91 3.45 -12.71
CA GLY A 186 7.53 3.51 -11.39
C GLY A 186 8.03 2.17 -10.86
N SER A 187 7.56 1.03 -11.41
CA SER A 187 7.99 -0.30 -10.95
C SER A 187 9.46 -0.59 -11.22
N PHE A 188 10.16 0.29 -11.96
CA PHE A 188 11.61 0.24 -12.17
C PHE A 188 12.28 1.43 -11.48
N PRO A 189 12.25 1.51 -10.13
CA PRO A 189 12.77 2.66 -9.41
C PRO A 189 14.27 2.90 -9.64
N TRP A 190 15.04 1.84 -9.98
CA TRP A 190 16.46 1.92 -10.33
C TRP A 190 16.75 2.40 -11.76
N LEU A 191 15.74 2.52 -12.62
CA LEU A 191 15.88 3.05 -13.99
C LEU A 191 15.27 4.45 -14.15
N THR A 192 14.63 4.97 -13.11
CA THR A 192 13.88 6.23 -13.18
C THR A 192 14.50 7.29 -12.28
N PRO A 193 14.40 8.58 -12.65
CA PRO A 193 14.93 9.65 -11.82
C PRO A 193 14.25 9.73 -10.45
N HIS A 194 14.96 10.20 -9.41
CA HIS A 194 14.42 10.36 -8.05
C HIS A 194 13.09 11.13 -7.98
N TRP A 195 12.95 12.19 -8.79
CA TRP A 195 11.71 12.97 -8.82
C TRP A 195 10.51 12.16 -9.35
N TRP A 196 10.75 11.20 -10.25
CA TRP A 196 9.72 10.30 -10.75
C TRP A 196 9.28 9.32 -9.66
N ASN A 197 10.24 8.73 -8.94
CA ASN A 197 9.94 7.87 -7.79
C ASN A 197 9.14 8.61 -6.71
N SER A 198 9.50 9.88 -6.46
CA SER A 198 8.74 10.77 -5.55
C SER A 198 7.32 11.01 -6.04
N ALA A 199 7.15 11.28 -7.35
CA ALA A 199 5.83 11.48 -7.95
C ALA A 199 4.97 10.20 -7.85
N VAL A 200 5.55 9.03 -8.11
CA VAL A 200 4.87 7.73 -7.96
C VAL A 200 4.42 7.51 -6.53
N ALA A 201 5.25 7.83 -5.53
CA ALA A 201 4.87 7.75 -4.12
C ALA A 201 3.65 8.62 -3.77
N VAL A 202 3.61 9.86 -4.27
CA VAL A 202 2.44 10.76 -4.12
C VAL A 202 1.22 10.20 -4.85
N LEU A 203 1.39 9.64 -6.04
CA LEU A 203 0.30 9.04 -6.81
C LEU A 203 -0.29 7.81 -6.13
N VAL A 204 0.52 6.97 -5.45
CA VAL A 204 0.02 5.83 -4.65
C VAL A 204 -0.94 6.34 -3.57
N ALA A 205 -0.54 7.34 -2.79
CA ALA A 205 -1.38 7.93 -1.76
C ALA A 205 -2.64 8.58 -2.34
N GLY A 206 -2.48 9.37 -3.41
CA GLY A 206 -3.59 10.07 -4.07
C GLY A 206 -4.62 9.12 -4.68
N TRP A 207 -4.18 8.09 -5.41
CA TRP A 207 -5.05 7.09 -6.02
C TRP A 207 -5.84 6.31 -4.98
N ALA A 208 -5.20 5.83 -3.92
CA ALA A 208 -5.87 5.03 -2.90
C ALA A 208 -6.83 5.86 -2.06
N THR A 209 -6.49 7.13 -1.77
CA THR A 209 -7.40 8.09 -1.14
C THR A 209 -8.61 8.35 -2.02
N PHE A 210 -8.40 8.60 -3.32
CA PHE A 210 -9.49 8.72 -4.28
C PHE A 210 -10.39 7.48 -4.27
N LEU A 211 -9.82 6.28 -4.29
CA LEU A 211 -10.58 5.04 -4.28
C LEU A 211 -11.42 4.87 -3.01
N ALA A 212 -10.88 5.26 -1.85
CA ALA A 212 -11.60 5.22 -0.58
C ALA A 212 -12.82 6.15 -0.56
N LEU A 213 -12.71 7.31 -1.22
CA LEU A 213 -13.77 8.32 -1.32
C LEU A 213 -14.78 8.01 -2.44
N ALA A 214 -14.33 7.46 -3.57
CA ALA A 214 -15.15 7.15 -4.75
C ALA A 214 -15.90 5.80 -4.67
N GLY A 215 -15.78 5.10 -3.55
CA GLY A 215 -16.48 3.84 -3.29
C GLY A 215 -17.96 3.99 -2.87
N ASP A 216 -18.46 5.22 -2.78
CA ASP A 216 -19.85 5.59 -2.47
C ASP A 216 -20.70 5.94 -3.69
#